data_AF-A0A8I1PSG5-F1
#
_entry.id   AF-A0A8I1PSG5-F1
#
_cell.length_a   1.000
_cell.length_b   1.000
_cell.length_c   1.000
_cell.angle_alpha   90.00
_cell.angle_beta   90.00
_cell.angle_gamma   90.00
#
_symmetry.space_group_name_H-M   'P 1'
#
loop_
_entity.id
_entity.type
_entity.pdbx_description
1 polymer ?
#
loop_
_entity_poly.entity_id
_entity_poly.type
_entity_poly.pdbx_seq_one_letter_code
_entity_poly.pdbx_strand_id
1 'polypeptide(L)'
;MLKAWGPAQTASDATCPTAAAPVRVTDYGYTVYDTPWRITENLTAGEGGIRITEYSYHLDGRLYSDTRAVGTATPQPYAYYLYTNNGLLASVKDGKNNLTTYQYDGHDRMAKTLYPDKTTPGTSSTTDYEQYSYDDNDNLATTRKRGGQVVTNTYDKLNRLIRRDYPDPNDLGPVNTSK
;
A
#
# COMPACT_ATOMS: atom_id res chain seq x y z
N MET A 1 74.88 -12.47 -14.44
CA MET A 1 73.72 -13.39 -14.52
C MET A 1 72.70 -12.96 -13.48
N LEU A 2 71.57 -12.38 -13.88
CA LEU A 2 70.46 -12.08 -12.96
C LEU A 2 69.29 -12.96 -13.37
N LYS A 3 68.93 -13.90 -12.49
CA LYS A 3 67.87 -14.89 -12.68
C LYS A 3 66.56 -14.22 -12.25
N ALA A 4 65.66 -13.93 -13.19
CA ALA A 4 64.32 -13.43 -12.88
C ALA A 4 63.41 -14.62 -12.55
N TRP A 5 62.86 -14.65 -11.34
CA TRP A 5 61.81 -15.57 -10.93
C TRP A 5 60.52 -14.79 -10.67
N GLY A 6 59.47 -15.18 -11.38
CA GLY A 6 58.11 -14.65 -11.31
C GLY A 6 57.34 -15.18 -12.53
N PRO A 7 56.01 -15.37 -12.45
CA PRO A 7 55.24 -15.76 -13.62
C PRO A 7 55.53 -14.75 -14.73
N ALA A 8 55.85 -15.25 -15.93
CA ALA A 8 55.97 -14.40 -17.10
C ALA A 8 54.67 -13.57 -17.18
N GLN A 9 54.79 -12.25 -17.36
CA GLN A 9 53.66 -11.44 -17.79
C GLN A 9 53.19 -12.03 -19.12
N THR A 10 52.22 -12.94 -19.06
CA THR A 10 51.38 -13.27 -20.21
C THR A 10 50.77 -11.95 -20.61
N ALA A 11 51.10 -11.50 -21.83
CA ALA A 11 50.71 -10.24 -22.47
C ALA A 11 49.79 -9.37 -21.61
N SER A 12 50.24 -8.16 -21.27
CA SER A 12 49.36 -7.11 -20.74
C SER A 12 48.05 -7.18 -21.48
N ASP A 13 46.98 -7.57 -20.79
CA ASP A 13 45.65 -7.61 -21.39
C ASP A 13 45.30 -6.15 -21.65
N ALA A 14 45.63 -5.67 -22.85
CA ALA A 14 45.47 -4.27 -23.26
C ALA A 14 43.99 -3.92 -23.44
N THR A 15 43.13 -4.92 -23.24
CA THR A 15 41.69 -4.86 -23.37
C THR A 15 41.07 -5.42 -22.12
N CYS A 16 40.59 -4.54 -21.23
CA CYS A 16 39.55 -4.98 -20.31
C CYS A 16 38.39 -5.52 -21.15
N PRO A 17 37.89 -6.75 -20.89
CA PRO A 17 36.69 -7.22 -21.56
C PRO A 17 35.58 -6.20 -21.32
N THR A 18 34.77 -5.94 -22.35
CA THR A 18 33.61 -5.08 -22.22
C THR A 18 32.83 -5.51 -20.98
N ALA A 19 32.66 -4.60 -20.02
CA ALA A 19 31.91 -4.88 -18.81
C ALA A 19 30.57 -5.50 -19.21
N ALA A 20 30.27 -6.69 -18.68
CA ALA A 20 29.00 -7.32 -18.93
C ALA A 20 27.88 -6.33 -18.57
N ALA A 21 26.81 -6.31 -19.37
CA ALA A 21 25.66 -5.45 -19.10
C ALA A 21 25.23 -5.66 -17.64
N PRO A 22 24.92 -4.59 -16.89
CA PRO A 22 24.59 -4.69 -15.48
C PRO A 22 23.46 -5.71 -15.30
N VAL A 23 23.73 -6.73 -14.48
CA VAL A 23 22.70 -7.69 -14.09
C VAL A 23 21.74 -6.97 -13.15
N ARG A 24 20.46 -7.34 -13.23
CA ARG A 24 19.44 -6.81 -12.32
C ARG A 24 19.84 -7.13 -10.88
N VAL A 25 19.98 -6.09 -10.07
CA VAL A 25 20.26 -6.19 -8.63
C VAL A 25 19.30 -5.28 -7.87
N THR A 26 18.76 -5.77 -6.76
CA THR A 26 17.95 -4.99 -5.85
C THR A 26 18.67 -4.88 -4.50
N ASP A 27 19.01 -3.66 -4.13
CA ASP A 27 19.68 -3.36 -2.86
C ASP A 27 18.67 -2.77 -1.86
N TYR A 28 18.81 -3.16 -0.60
CA TYR A 28 17.95 -2.72 0.50
C TYR A 28 18.77 -2.01 1.58
N GLY A 29 18.33 -0.81 1.94
CA GLY A 29 18.78 -0.11 3.15
C GLY A 29 17.74 -0.30 4.25
N TYR A 30 18.18 -0.66 5.46
CA TYR A 30 17.31 -0.93 6.61
C TYR A 30 17.50 0.10 7.73
N THR A 31 16.42 0.36 8.46
CA THR A 31 16.42 1.17 9.68
C THR A 31 16.95 0.34 10.86
N VAL A 32 17.05 0.96 12.04
CA VAL A 32 17.38 0.28 13.31
C VAL A 32 16.35 -0.77 13.75
N TYR A 33 15.17 -0.77 13.14
CA TYR A 33 14.09 -1.73 13.40
C TYR A 33 13.96 -2.78 12.29
N ASP A 34 15.00 -2.96 11.48
CA ASP A 34 15.04 -3.87 10.33
C ASP A 34 13.92 -3.62 9.30
N THR A 35 13.37 -2.40 9.26
CA THR A 35 12.42 -1.99 8.22
C THR A 35 13.16 -1.36 7.04
N PRO A 36 12.81 -1.68 5.78
CA PRO A 36 13.51 -1.14 4.62
C PRO A 36 13.19 0.35 4.44
N TRP A 37 14.15 1.26 4.61
CA TRP A 37 13.96 2.69 4.32
C TRP A 37 14.32 3.06 2.90
N ARG A 38 15.08 2.22 2.18
CA ARG A 38 15.44 2.46 0.78
C ARG A 38 15.53 1.16 0.01
N ILE A 39 14.94 1.16 -1.18
CA ILE A 39 15.07 0.10 -2.17
C ILE A 39 15.66 0.71 -3.43
N THR A 40 16.78 0.16 -3.90
CA THR A 40 17.45 0.57 -5.14
C THR A 40 17.42 -0.59 -6.12
N GLU A 41 16.68 -0.43 -7.22
CA GLU A 41 16.66 -1.38 -8.32
C GLU A 41 17.65 -0.91 -9.40
N ASN A 42 18.75 -1.62 -9.54
CA ASN A 42 19.74 -1.40 -10.59
C ASN A 42 19.30 -2.19 -11.84
N LEU A 43 18.51 -1.55 -12.70
CA LEU A 43 18.03 -2.14 -13.95
C LEU A 43 18.97 -1.81 -15.12
N THR A 44 18.85 -2.56 -16.21
CA THR A 44 19.59 -2.24 -17.44
C THR A 44 19.10 -0.91 -18.05
N ALA A 45 19.91 -0.31 -18.93
CA ALA A 45 19.53 0.92 -19.62
C ALA A 45 18.23 0.75 -20.46
N GLY A 46 18.02 -0.43 -21.04
CA GLY A 46 16.80 -0.75 -21.79
C GLY A 46 15.53 -0.86 -20.93
N GLU A 47 15.68 -0.98 -19.61
CA GLU A 47 14.58 -1.16 -18.65
C GLU A 47 14.29 0.11 -17.84
N GLY A 48 14.97 1.21 -18.18
CA GLY A 48 14.80 2.51 -17.54
C GLY A 48 15.82 2.82 -16.45
N GLY A 49 16.91 2.05 -16.36
CA GLY A 49 18.03 2.35 -15.46
C GLY A 49 17.68 2.24 -13.97
N ILE A 50 18.42 2.97 -13.13
CA ILE A 50 18.31 2.90 -11.67
C ILE A 50 16.96 3.49 -11.20
N ARG A 51 16.23 2.74 -10.37
CA ARG A 51 15.02 3.20 -9.69
C ARG A 51 15.21 3.15 -8.19
N ILE A 52 14.84 4.23 -7.50
CA ILE A 52 14.99 4.35 -6.06
C ILE A 52 13.65 4.69 -5.44
N THR A 53 13.26 3.89 -4.46
CA THR A 53 12.10 4.12 -3.58
C THR A 53 12.61 4.31 -2.16
N GLU A 54 12.16 5.37 -1.49
CA GLU A 54 12.47 5.62 -0.08
C GLU A 54 11.19 5.62 0.76
N TYR A 55 11.31 5.04 1.95
CA TYR A 55 10.26 4.99 2.95
C TYR A 55 10.68 5.79 4.17
N SER A 56 9.72 6.51 4.73
CA SER A 56 9.86 7.11 6.06
C SER A 56 8.90 6.43 7.03
N TYR A 57 9.28 6.41 8.30
CA TYR A 57 8.54 5.73 9.35
C TYR A 57 8.27 6.68 10.51
N HIS A 58 7.16 6.45 11.19
CA HIS A 58 6.91 7.01 12.52
C HIS A 58 7.87 6.40 13.54
N LEU A 59 8.00 7.02 14.72
CA LEU A 59 8.87 6.54 15.80
C LEU A 59 8.49 5.13 16.31
N ASP A 60 7.23 4.73 16.12
CA ASP A 60 6.71 3.40 16.45
C ASP A 60 6.96 2.36 15.35
N GLY A 61 7.70 2.72 14.30
CA GLY A 61 8.06 1.83 13.18
C GLY A 61 6.98 1.69 12.11
N ARG A 62 5.83 2.36 12.22
CA ARG A 62 4.79 2.32 11.19
C ARG A 62 5.15 3.19 9.98
N LEU A 63 4.79 2.73 8.78
CA LEU A 63 5.07 3.45 7.54
C LEU A 63 4.39 4.82 7.56
N TYR A 64 5.15 5.90 7.36
CA TYR A 64 4.63 7.27 7.24
C TYR A 64 4.53 7.72 5.78
N SER A 65 5.54 7.45 4.95
CA SER A 65 5.50 7.82 3.53
C SER A 65 6.25 6.84 2.63
N ASP A 66 5.82 6.76 1.37
CA ASP A 66 6.53 6.14 0.23
C ASP A 66 6.84 7.25 -0.78
N THR A 67 8.11 7.44 -1.13
CA THR A 67 8.57 8.35 -2.18
C THR A 67 9.28 7.57 -3.27
N ARG A 68 8.84 7.74 -4.52
CA ARG A 68 9.40 7.04 -5.68
C ARG A 68 10.18 7.98 -6.58
N ALA A 69 10.97 7.40 -7.48
CA ALA A 69 11.83 8.13 -8.40
C ALA A 69 12.83 9.03 -7.66
N VAL A 70 13.27 8.60 -6.47
CA VAL A 70 14.32 9.29 -5.73
C VAL A 70 15.61 9.28 -6.54
N GLY A 71 16.37 10.38 -6.49
CA GLY A 71 17.58 10.55 -7.30
C GLY A 71 17.33 10.95 -8.76
N THR A 72 16.07 11.10 -9.19
CA THR A 72 15.69 11.70 -10.47
C THR A 72 15.37 13.20 -10.31
N ALA A 73 15.12 13.90 -11.42
CA ALA A 73 14.74 15.31 -11.40
C ALA A 73 13.36 15.59 -10.74
N THR A 74 12.51 14.56 -10.63
CA THR A 74 11.14 14.70 -10.11
C THR A 74 10.76 13.57 -9.15
N PRO A 75 11.34 13.52 -7.93
CA PRO A 75 10.89 12.60 -6.89
C PRO A 75 9.39 12.78 -6.62
N GLN A 76 8.64 11.69 -6.55
CA GLN A 76 7.19 11.71 -6.39
C GLN A 76 6.81 11.11 -5.03
N PRO A 77 6.23 11.89 -4.10
CA PRO A 77 5.58 11.29 -2.95
C PRO A 77 4.41 10.46 -3.45
N TYR A 78 4.44 9.16 -3.19
CA TYR A 78 3.42 8.23 -3.66
C TYR A 78 2.21 8.23 -2.72
N ALA A 79 2.47 8.15 -1.41
CA ALA A 79 1.45 8.19 -0.38
C ALA A 79 2.00 8.62 0.99
N TYR A 80 1.12 9.19 1.81
CA TYR A 80 1.32 9.47 3.23
C TYR A 80 0.28 8.72 4.06
N TYR A 81 0.69 8.20 5.21
CA TYR A 81 -0.12 7.35 6.08
C TYR A 81 -0.14 7.91 7.50
N LEU A 82 -1.34 8.09 8.04
CA LEU A 82 -1.55 8.43 9.45
C LEU A 82 -2.32 7.32 10.13
N TYR A 83 -2.08 7.16 11.43
CA TYR A 83 -2.69 6.12 12.24
C TYR A 83 -3.43 6.74 13.43
N THR A 84 -4.43 6.02 13.92
CA THR A 84 -5.10 6.30 15.17
C THR A 84 -4.18 5.94 16.35
N ASN A 85 -4.50 6.41 17.56
CA ASN A 85 -3.67 6.14 18.74
C ASN A 85 -3.55 4.64 19.08
N ASN A 86 -4.59 3.87 18.77
CA ASN A 86 -4.63 2.40 18.89
C ASN A 86 -4.00 1.68 17.68
N GLY A 87 -3.49 2.41 16.68
CA GLY A 87 -2.64 1.88 15.63
C GLY A 87 -3.34 1.45 14.35
N LEU A 88 -4.62 1.77 14.18
CA LEU A 88 -5.35 1.53 12.95
C LEU A 88 -5.02 2.62 11.94
N LEU A 89 -5.13 2.32 10.65
CA LEU A 89 -4.90 3.30 9.60
C LEU A 89 -5.98 4.38 9.63
N ALA A 90 -5.64 5.62 9.98
CA ALA A 90 -6.58 6.73 10.06
C ALA A 90 -6.81 7.41 8.71
N SER A 91 -5.75 7.57 7.90
CA SER A 91 -5.88 8.19 6.58
C SER A 91 -4.75 7.83 5.64
N VAL A 92 -5.05 7.84 4.35
CA VAL A 92 -4.08 7.76 3.26
C VAL A 92 -4.24 8.98 2.36
N LYS A 93 -3.15 9.71 2.12
CA LYS A 93 -3.10 10.81 1.16
C LYS A 93 -2.16 10.45 0.03
N ASP A 94 -2.65 10.39 -1.20
CA ASP A 94 -1.81 10.08 -2.36
C ASP A 94 -0.96 11.29 -2.81
N GLY A 95 -0.05 11.06 -3.75
CA GLY A 95 0.79 12.11 -4.35
C GLY A 95 0.04 13.23 -5.09
N LYS A 96 -1.25 13.06 -5.36
CA LYS A 96 -2.13 14.07 -5.97
C LYS A 96 -2.96 14.82 -4.93
N ASN A 97 -2.66 14.65 -3.64
CA ASN A 97 -3.42 15.20 -2.51
C ASN A 97 -4.86 14.68 -2.39
N ASN A 98 -5.16 13.49 -2.95
CA ASN A 98 -6.43 12.83 -2.70
C ASN A 98 -6.38 12.17 -1.31
N LEU A 99 -7.19 12.66 -0.37
CA LEU A 99 -7.23 12.15 1.00
C LEU A 99 -8.39 11.17 1.20
N THR A 100 -8.07 9.93 1.57
CA THR A 100 -9.05 8.95 2.06
C THR A 100 -8.92 8.83 3.57
N THR A 101 -10.04 8.93 4.29
CA THR A 101 -10.08 8.85 5.75
C THR A 101 -10.87 7.62 6.19
N TYR A 102 -10.36 6.90 7.19
CA TYR A 102 -11.01 5.75 7.79
C TYR A 102 -11.46 6.09 9.20
N GLN A 103 -12.69 5.74 9.52
CA GLN A 103 -13.28 5.93 10.84
C GLN A 103 -13.69 4.59 11.40
N TYR A 104 -13.43 4.42 12.69
CA TYR A 104 -13.69 3.19 13.42
C TYR A 104 -14.73 3.46 14.51
N ASP A 105 -15.47 2.43 14.89
CA ASP A 105 -16.35 2.48 16.06
C ASP A 105 -15.57 2.25 17.36
N GLY A 106 -16.26 2.22 18.50
CA GLY A 106 -15.64 2.03 19.82
C GLY A 106 -15.02 0.65 20.05
N HIS A 107 -15.15 -0.29 19.11
CA HIS A 107 -14.58 -1.63 19.15
C HIS A 107 -13.53 -1.83 18.05
N ASP A 108 -12.99 -0.74 17.48
CA ASP A 108 -11.95 -0.77 16.45
C ASP A 108 -12.38 -1.42 15.12
N ARG A 109 -13.69 -1.48 14.88
CA ARG A 109 -14.26 -1.99 13.62
C ARG A 109 -14.49 -0.85 12.65
N MET A 110 -14.27 -1.09 11.36
CA MET A 110 -14.47 -0.08 10.31
C MET A 110 -15.91 0.42 10.32
N ALA A 111 -16.12 1.71 10.59
CA ALA A 111 -17.44 2.34 10.60
C ALA A 111 -17.68 3.13 9.31
N LYS A 112 -16.68 3.88 8.83
CA LYS A 112 -16.77 4.64 7.57
C LYS A 112 -15.45 4.73 6.83
N THR A 113 -15.55 4.74 5.50
CA THR A 113 -14.47 5.13 4.59
C THR A 113 -14.92 6.38 3.84
N LEU A 114 -14.28 7.52 4.08
CA LEU A 114 -14.57 8.78 3.40
C LEU A 114 -13.57 8.97 2.26
N TYR A 115 -14.08 9.20 1.06
CA TYR A 115 -13.26 9.35 -0.15
C TYR A 115 -12.82 10.80 -0.36
N PRO A 116 -11.82 11.04 -1.23
CA PRO A 116 -11.31 12.38 -1.51
C PRO A 116 -12.41 13.37 -1.93
N ASP A 117 -12.36 14.59 -1.39
CA ASP A 117 -13.23 15.66 -1.83
C ASP A 117 -12.84 16.13 -3.24
N LYS A 118 -13.81 16.21 -4.14
CA LYS A 118 -13.59 16.59 -5.55
C LYS A 118 -13.36 18.09 -5.74
N THR A 119 -13.70 18.90 -4.74
CA THR A 119 -13.65 20.37 -4.79
C THR A 119 -12.51 20.94 -3.95
N THR A 120 -12.18 20.29 -2.84
CA THR A 120 -11.17 20.75 -1.88
C THR A 120 -10.01 19.74 -1.81
N PRO A 121 -8.88 20.01 -2.48
CA PRO A 121 -7.72 19.13 -2.40
C PRO A 121 -7.23 18.93 -0.97
N GLY A 122 -6.76 17.73 -0.65
CA GLY A 122 -6.22 17.40 0.66
C GLY A 122 -7.26 17.14 1.75
N THR A 123 -8.55 17.10 1.43
CA THR A 123 -9.62 16.74 2.37
C THR A 123 -10.43 15.53 1.88
N SER A 124 -11.13 14.88 2.80
CA SER A 124 -12.11 13.83 2.47
C SER A 124 -13.51 14.42 2.44
N SER A 125 -14.34 13.91 1.54
CA SER A 125 -15.74 14.29 1.39
C SER A 125 -16.60 13.75 2.53
N THR A 126 -17.53 14.57 3.02
CA THR A 126 -18.53 14.16 4.01
C THR A 126 -19.73 13.42 3.39
N THR A 127 -19.86 13.44 2.07
CA THR A 127 -21.02 12.87 1.34
C THR A 127 -20.64 11.73 0.40
N ASP A 128 -19.37 11.64 0.00
CA ASP A 128 -18.81 10.53 -0.78
C ASP A 128 -18.10 9.54 0.15
N TYR A 129 -18.83 8.53 0.63
CA TYR A 129 -18.35 7.58 1.63
C TYR A 129 -18.99 6.20 1.53
N GLU A 130 -18.32 5.19 2.08
CA GLU A 130 -18.91 3.91 2.49
C GLU A 130 -19.12 3.88 3.99
N GLN A 131 -20.14 3.16 4.45
CA GLN A 131 -20.47 3.05 5.87
C GLN A 131 -20.86 1.61 6.22
N TYR A 132 -20.47 1.19 7.41
CA TYR A 132 -20.74 -0.13 7.96
C TYR A 132 -21.31 0.02 9.36
N SER A 133 -22.23 -0.87 9.72
CA SER A 133 -22.71 -1.01 11.08
C SER A 133 -22.70 -2.47 11.49
N TYR A 134 -22.62 -2.70 12.79
CA TYR A 134 -22.54 -4.04 13.36
C TYR A 134 -23.63 -4.20 14.41
N ASP A 135 -24.07 -5.44 14.63
CA ASP A 135 -24.92 -5.78 15.76
C ASP A 135 -24.09 -5.96 17.05
N ASP A 136 -24.80 -6.24 18.15
CA ASP A 136 -24.19 -6.42 19.48
C ASP A 136 -23.32 -7.70 19.57
N ASN A 137 -23.42 -8.61 18.60
CA ASN A 137 -22.64 -9.84 18.51
C ASN A 137 -21.47 -9.73 17.52
N ASP A 138 -21.11 -8.50 17.12
CA ASP A 138 -20.06 -8.19 16.15
C ASP A 138 -20.33 -8.61 14.69
N ASN A 139 -21.55 -8.98 14.34
CA ASN A 139 -21.88 -9.30 12.95
C ASN A 139 -22.12 -8.02 12.14
N LEU A 140 -21.67 -7.99 10.88
CA LEU A 140 -21.91 -6.89 9.96
C LEU A 140 -23.42 -6.79 9.64
N ALA A 141 -24.10 -5.81 10.23
CA ALA A 141 -25.54 -5.60 10.13
C ALA A 141 -25.91 -4.80 8.87
N THR A 142 -25.21 -3.72 8.55
CA THR A 142 -25.47 -2.94 7.34
C THR A 142 -24.19 -2.55 6.59
N THR A 143 -24.31 -2.39 5.28
CA THR A 143 -23.26 -1.83 4.42
C THR A 143 -23.89 -0.84 3.46
N ARG A 144 -23.59 0.44 3.63
CA ARG A 144 -23.84 1.47 2.63
C ARG A 144 -22.67 1.53 1.66
N LYS A 145 -22.93 1.25 0.39
CA LYS A 145 -21.98 1.42 -0.72
C LYS A 145 -21.76 2.89 -1.02
N ARG A 146 -20.66 3.20 -1.72
CA ARG A 146 -20.31 4.56 -2.12
C ARG A 146 -21.44 5.27 -2.88
N GLY A 147 -22.15 4.54 -3.73
CA GLY A 147 -23.31 5.04 -4.49
C GLY A 147 -24.58 5.28 -3.68
N GLY A 148 -24.57 5.01 -2.36
CA GLY A 148 -25.69 5.22 -1.46
C GLY A 148 -26.61 4.01 -1.26
N GLN A 149 -26.45 2.95 -2.06
CA GLN A 149 -27.14 1.68 -1.90
C GLN A 149 -26.80 1.06 -0.53
N VAL A 150 -27.81 0.54 0.19
CA VAL A 150 -27.63 -0.11 1.48
C VAL A 150 -27.99 -1.59 1.38
N VAL A 151 -27.07 -2.45 1.79
CA VAL A 151 -27.31 -3.88 2.00
C VAL A 151 -27.46 -4.13 3.49
N THR A 152 -28.50 -4.87 3.88
CA THR A 152 -28.78 -5.23 5.28
C THR A 152 -28.69 -6.74 5.46
N ASN A 153 -28.00 -7.18 6.51
CA ASN A 153 -27.89 -8.57 6.90
C ASN A 153 -28.67 -8.81 8.19
N THR A 154 -29.38 -9.93 8.28
CA THR A 154 -30.05 -10.37 9.50
C THR A 154 -29.49 -11.73 9.92
N TYR A 155 -29.17 -11.85 11.20
CA TYR A 155 -28.60 -13.04 11.80
C TYR A 155 -29.58 -13.66 12.80
N ASP A 156 -29.47 -14.97 12.99
CA ASP A 156 -30.11 -15.63 14.12
C ASP A 156 -29.27 -15.50 15.41
N LYS A 157 -29.79 -16.02 16.52
CA LYS A 157 -29.10 -15.99 17.84
C LYS A 157 -27.80 -16.79 17.89
N LEU A 158 -27.51 -17.61 16.87
CA LEU A 158 -26.28 -18.37 16.74
C LEU A 158 -25.30 -17.71 15.75
N ASN A 159 -25.53 -16.43 15.41
CA ASN A 159 -24.73 -15.64 14.47
C ASN A 159 -24.69 -16.19 13.04
N ARG A 160 -25.72 -16.94 12.63
CA ARG A 160 -25.84 -17.44 11.25
C ARG A 160 -26.66 -16.45 10.44
N LEU A 161 -26.18 -16.11 9.25
CA LEU A 161 -26.89 -15.24 8.32
C LEU A 161 -28.18 -15.93 7.85
N ILE A 162 -29.34 -15.33 8.14
CA ILE A 162 -30.66 -15.86 7.74
C ILE A 162 -31.33 -15.04 6.65
N ARG A 163 -30.92 -13.77 6.45
CA ARG A 163 -31.48 -12.91 5.41
C ARG A 163 -30.48 -11.84 4.98
N ARG A 164 -30.51 -11.51 3.68
CA ARG A 164 -29.79 -10.37 3.13
C ARG A 164 -30.72 -9.58 2.22
N ASP A 165 -30.86 -8.30 2.52
CA ASP A 165 -31.66 -7.35 1.77
C ASP A 165 -30.78 -6.49 0.89
N TYR A 166 -31.09 -6.47 -0.39
CA TYR A 166 -30.43 -5.65 -1.39
C TYR A 166 -31.37 -4.52 -1.82
N PRO A 167 -30.84 -3.34 -2.19
CA PRO A 167 -31.64 -2.23 -2.67
C PRO A 167 -32.21 -2.47 -4.08
N ASP A 168 -31.59 -3.34 -4.88
CA ASP A 168 -32.16 -3.88 -6.11
C ASP A 168 -32.40 -5.39 -5.94
N PRO A 169 -33.64 -5.90 -6.09
CA PRO A 169 -33.94 -7.33 -6.07
C PRO A 169 -33.17 -8.17 -7.09
N ASN A 170 -32.58 -7.55 -8.13
CA ASN A 170 -31.77 -8.24 -9.12
C ASN A 170 -30.29 -8.40 -8.72
N ASP A 171 -29.86 -7.77 -7.62
CA ASP A 171 -28.51 -7.91 -7.05
C ASP A 171 -28.40 -9.11 -6.08
N LEU A 172 -29.38 -10.01 -6.14
CA LEU A 172 -29.33 -11.31 -5.49
C LEU A 172 -28.24 -12.16 -6.17
N GLY A 173 -27.00 -12.04 -5.69
CA GLY A 173 -26.00 -13.09 -5.85
C GLY A 173 -26.60 -14.46 -5.48
N PRO A 174 -26.05 -15.58 -5.98
CA PRO A 174 -26.71 -16.88 -5.97
C PRO A 174 -27.30 -17.21 -4.60
N VAL A 175 -28.64 -17.19 -4.52
CA VAL A 175 -29.39 -17.42 -3.29
C VAL A 175 -29.23 -18.89 -2.94
N ASN A 176 -28.33 -19.18 -2.00
CA ASN A 176 -28.19 -20.52 -1.46
C ASN A 176 -29.31 -20.76 -0.45
N THR A 177 -30.50 -21.10 -0.96
CA THR A 177 -31.61 -21.61 -0.14
C THR A 177 -31.22 -23.02 0.30
N SER A 178 -30.68 -23.14 1.51
CA SER A 178 -30.61 -24.44 2.18
C SER A 178 -32.03 -24.83 2.60
N LYS A 179 -32.48 -25.96 2.05
CA LYS A 179 -33.71 -26.65 2.46
C LYS A 179 -33.57 -27.27 3.85
#